data_AF-A0A924NZZ5-F1
#
_entry.id   AF-A0A924NZZ5-F1
#
_cell.length_a   1.000
_cell.length_b   1.000
_cell.length_c   1.000
_cell.angle_alpha   90.00
_cell.angle_beta   90.00
_cell.angle_gamma   90.00
#
_symmetry.space_group_name_H-M   'P 1'
#
loop_
_entity.id
_entity.type
_entity.pdbx_description
1 polymer ?
#
loop_
_entity_poly.entity_id
_entity_poly.type
_entity_poly.pdbx_seq_one_letter_code
_entity_poly.pdbx_strand_id
1 'polypeptide(L)'
;MLSRLLKKSHPPEAIPTFTKKPFFRSEQKAFYGRLRRALPKCYVFPDVELRALMTPISTDIKQRRSEKEFLVGRKVDYAVFDARLTLLCVIELKTGAVLDNTPGSNAQLLKGAGIKHFCWDKQKLPTSEQMMRLFGSFTLPAPAKNDNEAQPAASTELGGPVSVVGMPRHISLTPETLDRLAPLGHTKAAYPHVWERIRIFCTEPNHLDDYLNSLSIQSRAGKRAGFPHEVLTEITDIEEANAPFLTRVPEKATWDDVFNR
;
A
#
# COMPACT_ATOMS: atom_id res chain seq x y z
N MET A 1 -48.64 7.91 -27.07
CA MET A 1 -48.56 8.84 -25.93
C MET A 1 -48.54 8.05 -24.64
N LEU A 2 -47.37 7.77 -24.06
CA LEU A 2 -47.25 7.15 -22.74
C LEU A 2 -46.12 7.86 -21.97
N SER A 3 -46.45 9.03 -21.46
CA SER A 3 -45.64 9.81 -20.55
C SER A 3 -45.45 9.00 -19.27
N ARG A 4 -44.24 8.46 -19.07
CA ARG A 4 -43.83 7.87 -17.80
C ARG A 4 -44.02 8.93 -16.71
N LEU A 5 -45.00 8.70 -15.84
CA LEU A 5 -45.19 9.41 -14.58
C LEU A 5 -43.91 9.25 -13.76
N LEU A 6 -43.00 10.22 -13.91
CA LEU A 6 -41.98 10.50 -12.91
C LEU A 6 -42.73 10.89 -11.64
N LYS A 7 -42.92 9.92 -10.73
CA LYS A 7 -43.24 10.23 -9.33
C LYS A 7 -42.10 11.11 -8.82
N LYS A 8 -42.31 12.42 -8.81
CA LYS A 8 -41.51 13.37 -8.01
C LYS A 8 -41.62 12.88 -6.57
N SER A 9 -40.60 12.18 -6.10
CA SER A 9 -40.44 11.90 -4.68
C SER A 9 -40.22 13.24 -3.99
N HIS A 10 -41.28 13.81 -3.44
CA HIS A 10 -41.16 14.95 -2.54
C HIS A 10 -40.19 14.54 -1.41
N PRO A 11 -39.24 15.42 -1.02
CA PRO A 11 -38.42 15.14 0.15
C PRO A 11 -39.36 14.88 1.33
N PRO A 12 -39.08 13.87 2.16
CA PRO A 12 -39.94 13.56 3.30
C PRO A 12 -40.08 14.80 4.17
N GLU A 13 -41.32 15.19 4.49
CA GLU A 13 -41.64 16.39 5.28
C GLU A 13 -40.99 16.35 6.68
N ALA A 14 -40.69 15.16 7.18
CA ALA A 14 -39.96 14.94 8.42
C ALA A 14 -38.55 14.42 8.15
N ILE A 15 -37.57 14.94 8.89
CA ILE A 15 -36.20 14.44 8.88
C ILE A 15 -36.22 12.97 9.34
N PRO A 16 -35.76 12.01 8.53
CA PRO A 16 -35.73 10.62 8.92
C PRO A 16 -34.75 10.39 10.08
N THR A 17 -35.15 9.58 11.05
CA THR A 17 -34.29 9.18 12.17
C THR A 17 -33.38 8.02 11.76
N PHE A 18 -32.08 8.13 12.06
CA PHE A 18 -31.08 7.10 11.73
C PHE A 18 -30.47 6.49 12.98
N THR A 19 -30.05 5.22 12.90
CA THR A 19 -29.32 4.54 13.97
C THR A 19 -27.94 4.08 13.49
N LYS A 20 -26.96 4.11 14.40
CA LYS A 20 -25.62 3.61 14.13
C LYS A 20 -25.64 2.10 13.98
N LYS A 21 -25.03 1.59 12.92
CA LYS A 21 -24.83 0.15 12.68
C LYS A 21 -23.32 -0.17 12.65
N PRO A 22 -22.88 -1.33 13.17
CA PRO A 22 -21.52 -1.79 12.97
C PRO A 22 -21.24 -1.99 11.47
N PHE A 23 -20.07 -1.53 11.05
CA PHE A 23 -19.64 -1.60 9.65
C PHE A 23 -19.41 -3.05 9.20
N PHE A 24 -18.72 -3.85 10.02
CA PHE A 24 -18.52 -5.28 9.79
C PHE A 24 -19.28 -6.14 10.80
N ARG A 25 -19.77 -7.29 10.33
CA ARG A 25 -20.15 -8.42 11.21
C ARG A 25 -18.90 -9.15 11.71
N SER A 26 -19.01 -9.94 12.78
CA SER A 26 -17.87 -10.61 13.43
C SER A 26 -17.00 -11.43 12.47
N GLU A 27 -17.64 -12.20 11.57
CA GLU A 27 -16.94 -13.03 10.57
C GLU A 27 -16.22 -12.18 9.51
N GLN A 28 -16.87 -11.13 9.01
CA GLN A 28 -16.28 -10.19 8.06
C GLN A 28 -15.08 -9.47 8.67
N LYS A 29 -15.18 -9.08 9.95
CA LYS A 29 -14.08 -8.46 10.69
C LYS A 29 -12.88 -9.39 10.81
N ALA A 30 -13.11 -10.68 11.10
CA ALA A 30 -12.04 -11.67 11.20
C ALA A 30 -11.33 -11.88 9.86
N PHE A 31 -12.12 -12.00 8.78
CA PHE A 31 -11.57 -12.15 7.42
C PHE A 31 -10.82 -10.90 6.94
N TYR A 32 -11.38 -9.71 7.15
CA TYR A 32 -10.72 -8.45 6.86
C TYR A 32 -9.39 -8.32 7.63
N GLY A 33 -9.36 -8.75 8.89
CA GLY A 33 -8.13 -8.82 9.69
C GLY A 33 -7.08 -9.77 9.10
N ARG A 34 -7.48 -10.90 8.50
CA ARG A 34 -6.57 -11.81 7.77
C ARG A 34 -6.03 -11.15 6.51
N LEU A 35 -6.90 -10.49 5.71
CA LEU A 35 -6.47 -9.76 4.52
C LEU A 35 -5.44 -8.68 4.84
N ARG A 36 -5.69 -7.86 5.87
CA ARG A 36 -4.75 -6.81 6.30
C ARG A 36 -3.40 -7.36 6.76
N ARG A 37 -3.39 -8.53 7.41
CA ARG A 37 -2.14 -9.20 7.80
C ARG A 37 -1.39 -9.78 6.60
N ALA A 38 -2.11 -10.33 5.62
CA ALA A 38 -1.51 -10.87 4.41
C ALA A 38 -1.03 -9.78 3.43
N LEU A 39 -1.59 -8.58 3.51
CA LEU A 39 -1.36 -7.46 2.60
C LEU A 39 -1.02 -6.18 3.38
N PRO A 40 0.10 -6.15 4.13
CA PRO A 40 0.40 -5.03 5.04
C PRO A 40 0.63 -3.70 4.34
N LYS A 41 1.14 -3.72 3.09
CA LYS A 41 1.43 -2.54 2.27
C LYS A 41 0.30 -2.14 1.31
N CYS A 42 -0.84 -2.82 1.36
CA CYS A 42 -1.96 -2.55 0.47
C CYS A 42 -3.13 -1.91 1.22
N TYR A 43 -3.92 -1.12 0.50
CA TYR A 43 -5.21 -0.65 0.96
C TYR A 43 -6.29 -1.66 0.56
N VAL A 44 -7.16 -2.00 1.51
CA VAL A 44 -8.26 -2.94 1.29
C VAL A 44 -9.56 -2.20 1.56
N PHE A 45 -10.36 -2.00 0.52
CA PHE A 45 -11.66 -1.34 0.60
C PHE A 45 -12.77 -2.39 0.52
N PRO A 46 -13.64 -2.48 1.53
CA PRO A 46 -14.78 -3.39 1.53
C PRO A 46 -16.01 -2.78 0.85
N ASP A 47 -16.92 -3.63 0.35
CA ASP A 47 -18.23 -3.26 -0.21
C ASP A 47 -18.16 -2.23 -1.35
N VAL A 48 -17.25 -2.47 -2.32
CA VAL A 48 -16.94 -1.52 -3.40
C VAL A 48 -17.84 -1.77 -4.61
N GLU A 49 -18.46 -0.71 -5.12
CA GLU A 49 -19.30 -0.77 -6.31
C GLU A 49 -18.47 -0.94 -7.59
N LEU A 50 -18.95 -1.78 -8.52
CA LEU A 50 -18.23 -2.02 -9.78
C LEU A 50 -18.07 -0.73 -10.60
N ARG A 51 -19.04 0.20 -10.57
CA ARG A 51 -18.94 1.49 -11.26
C ARG A 51 -17.79 2.38 -10.79
N ALA A 52 -17.24 2.13 -9.60
CA ALA A 52 -16.07 2.82 -9.08
C ALA A 52 -14.75 2.19 -9.57
N LEU A 53 -14.80 0.95 -10.06
CA LEU A 53 -13.64 0.16 -10.47
C LEU A 53 -13.47 0.08 -11.99
N MET A 54 -14.56 0.26 -12.76
CA MET A 54 -14.53 0.14 -14.21
C MET A 54 -15.47 1.13 -14.89
N THR A 55 -15.12 1.50 -16.11
CA THR A 55 -15.93 2.34 -16.98
C THR A 55 -16.23 1.62 -18.28
N PRO A 56 -17.44 1.77 -18.85
CA PRO A 56 -17.74 1.17 -20.14
C PRO A 56 -16.88 1.76 -21.26
N ILE A 57 -16.48 0.92 -22.21
CA ILE A 57 -15.59 1.27 -23.33
C ILE A 57 -16.38 1.86 -24.52
N SER A 58 -17.69 1.61 -24.59
CA SER A 58 -18.54 2.01 -25.70
C SER A 58 -18.46 3.51 -26.01
N THR A 59 -18.29 3.83 -27.28
CA THR A 59 -18.18 5.21 -27.79
C THR A 59 -19.55 5.88 -27.94
N ASP A 60 -20.61 5.11 -28.20
CA ASP A 60 -21.98 5.62 -28.24
C ASP A 60 -22.44 6.08 -26.85
N ILE A 61 -22.92 7.32 -26.77
CA ILE A 61 -23.38 7.96 -25.54
C ILE A 61 -24.58 7.22 -24.93
N LYS A 62 -25.53 6.75 -25.75
CA LYS A 62 -26.72 6.05 -25.26
C LYS A 62 -26.36 4.69 -24.68
N GLN A 63 -25.57 3.92 -25.43
CA GLN A 63 -25.06 2.63 -24.97
C GLN A 63 -24.23 2.78 -23.70
N ARG A 64 -23.26 3.70 -23.68
CA ARG A 64 -22.41 3.97 -22.49
C ARG A 64 -23.23 4.34 -21.26
N ARG A 65 -24.32 5.10 -21.43
CA ARG A 65 -25.24 5.41 -20.31
C ARG A 65 -25.94 4.15 -19.80
N SER A 66 -26.48 3.32 -20.68
CA SER A 66 -27.13 2.06 -20.28
C SER A 66 -26.16 1.10 -19.59
N GLU A 67 -24.91 1.02 -20.05
CA GLU A 67 -23.87 0.19 -19.43
C GLU A 67 -23.45 0.73 -18.05
N LYS A 68 -23.37 2.06 -17.88
CA LYS A 68 -23.15 2.67 -16.56
C LYS A 68 -24.31 2.35 -15.60
N GLU A 69 -25.55 2.45 -16.07
CA GLU A 69 -26.74 2.10 -15.29
C GLU A 69 -26.74 0.59 -14.93
N PHE A 70 -26.25 -0.28 -15.82
CA PHE A 70 -26.12 -1.72 -15.57
C PHE A 70 -25.14 -2.07 -14.43
N LEU A 71 -24.15 -1.21 -14.16
CA LEU A 71 -23.21 -1.38 -13.05
C LEU A 71 -23.76 -0.90 -11.70
N VAL A 72 -24.87 -0.16 -11.67
CA VAL A 72 -25.43 0.40 -10.44
C VAL A 72 -25.91 -0.73 -9.50
N GLY A 73 -25.52 -0.63 -8.23
CA GLY A 73 -25.88 -1.62 -7.20
C GLY A 73 -25.07 -2.91 -7.23
N ARG A 74 -24.24 -3.13 -8.26
CA ARG A 74 -23.31 -4.27 -8.31
C ARG A 74 -22.06 -3.95 -7.51
N LYS A 75 -21.64 -4.89 -6.66
CA LYS A 75 -20.50 -4.73 -5.76
C LYS A 75 -19.60 -5.95 -5.73
N VAL A 76 -18.35 -5.73 -5.33
CA VAL A 76 -17.41 -6.76 -4.87
C VAL A 76 -17.25 -6.65 -3.36
N ASP A 77 -16.97 -7.78 -2.69
CA ASP A 77 -16.84 -7.77 -1.22
C ASP A 77 -15.61 -6.98 -0.78
N TYR A 78 -14.48 -7.10 -1.52
CA TYR A 78 -13.26 -6.32 -1.26
C TYR A 78 -12.54 -5.95 -2.57
N ALA A 79 -11.98 -4.74 -2.60
CA ALA A 79 -11.03 -4.30 -3.61
C ALA A 79 -9.68 -3.99 -2.94
N VAL A 80 -8.60 -4.45 -3.55
CA VAL A 80 -7.23 -4.33 -3.03
C VAL A 80 -6.43 -3.41 -3.93
N PHE A 81 -5.80 -2.42 -3.33
CA PHE A 81 -5.01 -1.42 -4.03
C PHE A 81 -3.59 -1.34 -3.45
N ASP A 82 -2.63 -0.97 -4.28
CA ASP A 82 -1.28 -0.64 -3.84
C ASP A 82 -1.23 0.73 -3.13
N ALA A 83 -0.02 1.14 -2.72
CA ALA A 83 0.21 2.44 -2.08
C ALA A 83 -0.16 3.64 -2.97
N ARG A 84 -0.21 3.46 -4.30
CA ARG A 84 -0.55 4.49 -5.29
C ARG A 84 -2.05 4.48 -5.65
N LEU A 85 -2.85 3.69 -4.94
CA LEU A 85 -4.26 3.44 -5.24
C LEU A 85 -4.50 2.85 -6.64
N THR A 86 -3.55 2.06 -7.14
CA THR A 86 -3.72 1.22 -8.33
C THR A 86 -4.43 -0.07 -7.93
N LEU A 87 -5.51 -0.41 -8.62
CA LEU A 87 -6.27 -1.64 -8.36
C LEU A 87 -5.42 -2.88 -8.69
N LEU A 88 -5.14 -3.70 -7.69
CA LEU A 88 -4.38 -4.95 -7.84
C LEU A 88 -5.29 -6.15 -8.11
N CYS A 89 -6.36 -6.25 -7.34
CA CYS A 89 -7.36 -7.30 -7.51
C CYS A 89 -8.66 -6.99 -6.77
N VAL A 90 -9.70 -7.74 -7.09
CA VAL A 90 -10.95 -7.79 -6.33
C VAL A 90 -11.20 -9.19 -5.78
N ILE A 91 -11.94 -9.24 -4.69
CA ILE A 91 -12.29 -10.47 -3.99
C ILE A 91 -13.81 -10.52 -3.85
N GLU A 92 -14.44 -11.56 -4.39
CA GLU A 92 -15.84 -11.91 -4.13
C GLU A 92 -15.92 -13.12 -3.19
N LEU A 93 -16.84 -13.05 -2.24
CA LEU A 93 -17.19 -14.14 -1.33
C LEU A 93 -18.55 -14.69 -1.73
N LYS A 94 -18.61 -15.95 -2.16
CA LYS A 94 -19.85 -16.63 -2.56
C LYS A 94 -20.16 -17.80 -1.65
N THR A 95 -21.43 -18.18 -1.58
CA THR A 95 -21.85 -19.42 -0.92
C THR A 95 -21.96 -20.48 -2.02
N GLY A 96 -21.12 -21.51 -1.97
CA GLY A 96 -20.95 -22.46 -3.07
C GLY A 96 -19.93 -21.94 -4.09
N ALA A 97 -18.79 -22.61 -4.18
CA ALA A 97 -17.60 -22.20 -4.94
C ALA A 97 -17.73 -22.23 -6.48
N VAL A 98 -18.92 -22.09 -7.04
CA VAL A 98 -19.10 -22.10 -8.50
C VAL A 98 -18.91 -20.68 -9.03
N LEU A 99 -17.87 -20.50 -9.84
CA LEU A 99 -17.71 -19.28 -10.63
C LEU A 99 -18.91 -19.14 -11.56
N ASP A 100 -19.72 -18.14 -11.27
CA ASP A 100 -20.85 -17.78 -12.12
C ASP A 100 -20.34 -17.24 -13.45
N ASN A 101 -20.33 -18.10 -14.46
CA ASN A 101 -19.93 -17.77 -15.83
C ASN A 101 -21.12 -17.35 -16.68
N THR A 102 -22.27 -16.99 -16.09
CA THR A 102 -23.40 -16.50 -16.86
C THR A 102 -23.09 -15.17 -17.54
N PRO A 103 -23.63 -14.93 -18.76
CA PRO A 103 -23.55 -13.66 -19.44
C PRO A 103 -23.93 -12.48 -18.54
N GLY A 104 -23.02 -11.53 -18.34
CA GLY A 104 -23.26 -10.36 -17.51
C GLY A 104 -23.10 -10.58 -16.00
N SER A 105 -22.54 -11.73 -15.58
CA SER A 105 -22.08 -11.91 -14.20
C SER A 105 -20.93 -10.95 -13.89
N ASN A 106 -20.74 -10.61 -12.61
CA ASN A 106 -19.61 -9.77 -12.20
C ASN A 106 -18.26 -10.39 -12.61
N ALA A 107 -18.14 -11.71 -12.55
CA ALA A 107 -16.92 -12.42 -12.93
C ALA A 107 -16.57 -12.17 -14.41
N GLN A 108 -17.56 -12.20 -15.31
CA GLN A 108 -17.35 -11.87 -16.71
C GLN A 108 -16.99 -10.40 -16.93
N LEU A 109 -17.68 -9.48 -16.25
CA LEU A 109 -17.40 -8.05 -16.35
C LEU A 109 -15.96 -7.72 -15.91
N LEU A 110 -15.54 -8.26 -14.77
CA LEU A 110 -14.19 -8.10 -14.22
C LEU A 110 -13.14 -8.69 -15.16
N LYS A 111 -13.40 -9.88 -15.71
CA LYS A 111 -12.53 -10.50 -16.71
C LYS A 111 -12.41 -9.64 -17.98
N GLY A 112 -13.53 -9.12 -18.48
CA GLY A 112 -13.56 -8.22 -19.64
C GLY A 112 -12.81 -6.91 -19.41
N ALA A 113 -12.81 -6.41 -18.17
CA ALA A 113 -12.04 -5.24 -17.76
C ALA A 113 -10.55 -5.52 -17.45
N GLY A 114 -10.09 -6.78 -17.58
CA GLY A 114 -8.72 -7.17 -17.24
C GLY A 114 -8.41 -7.11 -15.74
N ILE A 115 -9.42 -7.06 -14.88
CA ILE A 115 -9.26 -6.96 -13.43
C ILE A 115 -9.04 -8.35 -12.85
N LYS A 116 -7.93 -8.53 -12.10
CA LYS A 116 -7.66 -9.78 -11.41
C LYS A 116 -8.73 -10.04 -10.36
N HIS A 117 -9.38 -11.20 -10.45
CA HIS A 117 -10.55 -11.55 -9.64
C HIS A 117 -10.31 -12.85 -8.88
N PHE A 118 -10.51 -12.81 -7.56
CA PHE A 118 -10.53 -13.98 -6.70
C PHE A 118 -11.94 -14.22 -6.17
N CYS A 119 -12.43 -15.45 -6.30
CA CYS A 119 -13.73 -15.85 -5.75
C CYS A 119 -13.50 -16.95 -4.72
N TRP A 120 -13.94 -16.74 -3.48
CA TRP A 120 -13.80 -17.71 -2.40
C TRP A 120 -15.13 -18.10 -1.80
N ASP A 121 -15.21 -19.33 -1.31
CA ASP A 121 -16.38 -19.80 -0.57
C ASP A 121 -16.38 -19.19 0.84
N LYS A 122 -17.51 -18.59 1.24
CA LYS A 122 -17.71 -18.05 2.59
C LYS A 122 -17.49 -19.08 3.69
N GLN A 123 -17.71 -20.36 3.40
CA GLN A 123 -17.51 -21.46 4.37
C GLN A 123 -16.06 -21.94 4.45
N LYS A 124 -15.24 -21.68 3.41
CA LYS A 124 -13.86 -22.17 3.30
C LYS A 124 -12.91 -21.03 2.96
N LEU A 125 -12.89 -20.02 3.85
CA LEU A 125 -12.03 -18.85 3.68
C LEU A 125 -10.56 -19.21 3.90
N PRO A 126 -9.64 -18.69 3.06
CA PRO A 126 -8.23 -19.00 3.21
C PRO A 126 -7.64 -18.42 4.51
N THR A 127 -6.55 -19.05 4.97
CA THR A 127 -5.74 -18.55 6.09
C THR A 127 -4.87 -17.38 5.64
N SER A 128 -4.31 -16.64 6.61
CA SER A 128 -3.40 -15.52 6.30
C SER A 128 -2.18 -15.99 5.50
N GLU A 129 -1.65 -17.19 5.79
CA GLU A 129 -0.52 -17.76 5.07
C GLU A 129 -0.87 -18.12 3.62
N GLN A 130 -2.05 -18.72 3.39
CA GLN A 130 -2.52 -19.03 2.05
C GLN A 130 -2.69 -17.75 1.24
N MET A 131 -3.26 -16.70 1.84
CA MET A 131 -3.37 -15.38 1.22
C MET A 131 -1.99 -14.78 0.89
N MET A 132 -1.02 -14.84 1.81
CA MET A 132 0.33 -14.34 1.56
C MET A 132 1.00 -15.03 0.38
N ARG A 133 0.82 -16.36 0.22
CA ARG A 133 1.35 -17.08 -0.95
C ARG A 133 0.66 -16.65 -2.24
N LEU A 134 -0.66 -16.49 -2.23
CA LEU A 134 -1.45 -16.05 -3.40
C LEU A 134 -1.12 -14.61 -3.82
N PHE A 135 -0.82 -13.75 -2.84
CA PHE A 135 -0.57 -12.34 -3.03
C PHE A 135 0.92 -11.96 -2.98
N GLY A 136 1.84 -12.92 -2.88
CA GLY A 136 3.27 -12.63 -2.67
C GLY A 136 3.91 -11.76 -3.76
N SER A 137 3.32 -11.76 -4.96
CA SER A 137 3.72 -10.85 -6.07
C SER A 137 3.31 -9.39 -5.85
N PHE A 138 2.34 -9.11 -4.99
CA PHE A 138 1.86 -7.77 -4.67
C PHE A 138 2.62 -7.10 -3.52
N THR A 139 3.34 -7.89 -2.71
CA THR A 139 4.11 -7.38 -1.58
C THR A 139 5.57 -7.07 -1.93
N LEU A 140 6.02 -7.50 -3.11
CA LEU A 140 7.32 -7.13 -3.65
C LEU A 140 7.20 -5.77 -4.36
N PRO A 141 8.11 -4.82 -4.10
CA PRO A 141 8.17 -3.62 -4.94
C PRO A 141 8.39 -4.10 -6.38
N ALA A 142 7.53 -3.65 -7.30
CA ALA A 142 7.71 -3.94 -8.71
C ALA A 142 9.15 -3.53 -9.10
N PRO A 143 9.93 -4.40 -9.76
CA PRO A 143 11.21 -3.97 -10.29
C PRO A 143 10.91 -2.80 -11.22
N ALA A 144 11.54 -1.65 -10.97
CA ALA A 144 11.47 -0.51 -11.86
C ALA A 144 11.73 -1.03 -13.26
N LYS A 145 10.73 -0.96 -14.14
CA LYS A 145 10.96 -1.12 -15.57
C LYS A 145 11.87 0.05 -15.94
N ASN A 146 13.16 -0.23 -16.00
CA ASN A 146 14.11 0.63 -16.67
C ASN A 146 13.72 0.60 -18.15
N ASP A 147 12.91 1.56 -18.57
CA ASP A 147 12.75 1.93 -19.97
C ASP A 147 14.07 2.55 -20.42
N ASN A 148 15.07 1.71 -20.71
CA ASN A 148 16.29 2.13 -21.38
C ASN A 148 16.90 0.93 -22.10
N GLU A 149 16.28 0.56 -23.21
CA GLU A 149 16.88 -0.33 -24.20
C GLU A 149 17.21 0.51 -25.46
N ALA A 150 18.41 1.09 -25.38
CA ALA A 150 19.46 1.12 -26.41
C ALA A 150 19.07 1.22 -27.90
N GLN A 151 19.33 2.40 -28.49
CA GLN A 151 19.88 2.51 -29.85
C GLN A 151 21.42 2.36 -29.80
N PRO A 152 22.08 1.70 -30.77
CA PRO A 152 23.51 1.52 -30.76
C PRO A 152 24.30 2.56 -31.58
N ALA A 153 25.57 2.67 -31.18
CA ALA A 153 26.76 3.07 -31.94
C ALA A 153 27.03 4.58 -32.18
N ALA A 154 28.06 5.10 -31.50
CA ALA A 154 29.32 5.46 -32.16
C ALA A 154 30.40 5.80 -31.12
N SER A 155 31.52 5.09 -31.23
CA SER A 155 32.78 5.30 -30.51
C SER A 155 33.44 6.63 -30.93
N THR A 156 34.09 7.34 -30.01
CA THR A 156 35.34 8.09 -30.27
C THR A 156 36.07 8.31 -28.94
N GLU A 157 37.37 8.04 -28.96
CA GLU A 157 38.31 7.98 -27.85
C GLU A 157 38.89 9.35 -27.43
N LEU A 158 39.68 9.28 -26.34
CA LEU A 158 40.87 10.06 -25.97
C LEU A 158 40.73 11.14 -24.88
N GLY A 159 41.34 10.83 -23.72
CA GLY A 159 41.74 11.79 -22.68
C GLY A 159 41.83 11.19 -21.27
N GLY A 160 42.95 10.56 -20.90
CA GLY A 160 43.28 10.29 -19.50
C GLY A 160 43.95 11.52 -18.83
N PRO A 161 44.55 11.40 -17.63
CA PRO A 161 44.16 10.62 -16.46
C PRO A 161 44.04 11.54 -15.22
N VAL A 162 43.02 11.35 -14.38
CA VAL A 162 43.10 11.84 -12.98
C VAL A 162 42.65 10.71 -12.07
N SER A 163 43.63 9.97 -11.57
CA SER A 163 43.46 9.10 -10.41
C SER A 163 43.11 9.96 -9.20
N VAL A 164 41.81 10.09 -8.93
CA VAL A 164 41.36 10.38 -7.57
C VAL A 164 41.12 9.04 -6.91
N VAL A 165 41.94 8.75 -5.89
CA VAL A 165 41.82 7.60 -5.00
C VAL A 165 40.36 7.40 -4.63
N GLY A 166 39.74 6.39 -5.24
CA GLY A 166 38.37 5.99 -4.97
C GLY A 166 38.31 5.31 -3.61
N MET A 167 38.18 6.10 -2.54
CA MET A 167 37.54 5.57 -1.34
C MET A 167 36.17 5.02 -1.76
N PRO A 168 35.80 3.80 -1.35
CA PRO A 168 34.46 3.30 -1.61
C PRO A 168 33.47 4.29 -0.99
N ARG A 169 32.69 4.95 -1.85
CA ARG A 169 31.54 5.73 -1.39
C ARG A 169 30.57 4.72 -0.80
N HIS A 170 30.68 4.51 0.52
CA HIS A 170 29.72 3.69 1.24
C HIS A 170 28.34 4.27 0.99
N ILE A 171 27.42 3.44 0.52
CA ILE A 171 26.04 3.83 0.19
C ILE A 171 25.17 3.77 1.47
N SER A 172 25.75 3.32 2.59
CA SER A 172 25.10 3.12 3.88
C SER A 172 26.10 3.03 5.01
N LEU A 173 25.61 3.01 6.26
CA LEU A 173 26.44 2.82 7.43
C LEU A 173 27.00 1.39 7.47
N THR A 174 28.24 1.24 7.94
CA THR A 174 28.83 -0.07 8.22
C THR A 174 28.71 -0.41 9.70
N PRO A 175 28.69 -1.71 10.07
CA PRO A 175 28.71 -2.12 11.48
C PRO A 175 29.90 -1.54 12.27
N GLU A 176 31.04 -1.37 11.61
CA GLU A 176 32.24 -0.76 12.17
C GLU A 176 32.06 0.74 12.46
N THR A 177 31.30 1.44 11.61
CA THR A 177 30.96 2.86 11.82
C THR A 177 29.98 3.00 12.98
N LEU A 178 29.03 2.07 13.09
CA LEU A 178 28.11 1.98 14.22
C LEU A 178 28.80 1.77 15.56
N ASP A 179 29.79 0.88 15.63
CA ASP A 179 30.55 0.65 16.84
C ASP A 179 31.38 1.91 17.25
N ARG A 180 31.72 2.79 16.30
CA ARG A 180 32.36 4.09 16.59
C ARG A 180 31.39 5.17 17.07
N LEU A 181 30.14 5.11 16.61
CA LEU A 181 29.07 6.05 16.98
C LEU A 181 28.46 5.73 18.36
N ALA A 182 28.63 4.50 18.85
CA ALA A 182 28.25 4.12 20.22
C ALA A 182 29.46 3.59 21.01
N PRO A 183 30.47 4.43 21.32
CA PRO A 183 31.73 4.00 21.92
C PRO A 183 31.55 3.47 23.35
N LEU A 184 30.54 3.96 24.07
CA LEU A 184 30.19 3.54 25.43
C LEU A 184 29.19 2.36 25.44
N GLY A 185 28.53 2.11 24.29
CA GLY A 185 27.65 0.97 24.08
C GLY A 185 26.44 0.96 25.00
N HIS A 186 25.91 2.12 25.40
CA HIS A 186 24.78 2.22 26.31
C HIS A 186 23.53 1.52 25.74
N THR A 187 23.28 1.69 24.45
CA THR A 187 22.18 1.03 23.73
C THR A 187 22.39 -0.48 23.69
N LYS A 188 23.62 -0.93 23.44
CA LYS A 188 23.99 -2.36 23.41
C LYS A 188 23.84 -3.03 24.78
N ALA A 189 24.24 -2.34 25.85
CA ALA A 189 24.22 -2.86 27.22
C ALA A 189 22.80 -2.89 27.81
N ALA A 190 22.04 -1.80 27.68
CA ALA A 190 20.71 -1.69 28.25
C ALA A 190 19.61 -2.31 27.37
N TYR A 191 19.78 -2.28 26.04
CA TYR A 191 18.78 -2.71 25.07
C TYR A 191 19.40 -3.53 23.93
N PRO A 192 19.93 -4.74 24.21
CA PRO A 192 20.65 -5.55 23.22
C PRO A 192 19.79 -5.88 21.98
N HIS A 193 18.47 -6.06 22.17
CA HIS A 193 17.52 -6.30 21.08
C HIS A 193 17.31 -5.08 20.16
N VAL A 194 17.44 -3.87 20.69
CA VAL A 194 17.40 -2.62 19.90
C VAL A 194 18.70 -2.51 19.11
N TRP A 195 19.83 -2.68 19.78
CA TRP A 195 21.15 -2.62 19.16
C TRP A 195 21.33 -3.63 18.02
N GLU A 196 20.87 -4.86 18.20
CA GLU A 196 20.95 -5.90 17.17
C GLU A 196 20.12 -5.54 15.94
N ARG A 197 18.94 -4.93 16.12
CA ARG A 197 18.13 -4.41 15.00
C ARG A 197 18.79 -3.23 14.30
N ILE A 198 19.40 -2.30 15.04
CA ILE A 198 20.18 -1.20 14.46
C ILE A 198 21.31 -1.76 13.59
N ARG A 199 22.03 -2.78 14.08
CA ARG A 199 23.08 -3.47 13.30
C ARG A 199 22.54 -4.16 12.05
N ILE A 200 21.36 -4.78 12.10
CA ILE A 200 20.74 -5.42 10.94
C ILE A 200 20.37 -4.38 9.87
N PHE A 201 19.81 -3.24 10.29
CA PHE A 201 19.34 -2.22 9.35
C PHE A 201 20.42 -1.21 8.91
N CYS A 202 21.62 -1.26 9.47
CA CYS A 202 22.66 -0.27 9.19
C CYS A 202 23.04 -0.14 7.71
N THR A 203 22.94 -1.24 6.97
CA THR A 203 23.23 -1.28 5.53
C THR A 203 22.07 -0.74 4.67
N GLU A 204 20.91 -0.46 5.27
CA GLU A 204 19.67 -0.04 4.61
C GLU A 204 19.18 1.30 5.20
N PRO A 205 19.66 2.45 4.67
CA PRO A 205 19.47 3.77 5.29
C PRO A 205 18.02 4.14 5.58
N ASN A 206 17.11 3.87 4.63
CA ASN A 206 15.69 4.20 4.78
C ASN A 206 15.01 3.34 5.86
N HIS A 207 15.35 2.04 5.95
CA HIS A 207 14.78 1.17 6.99
C HIS A 207 15.36 1.48 8.37
N LEU A 208 16.63 1.88 8.44
CA LEU A 208 17.23 2.33 9.69
C LEU A 208 16.54 3.61 10.19
N ASP A 209 16.30 4.58 9.31
CA ASP A 209 15.60 5.84 9.65
C ASP A 209 14.16 5.60 10.14
N ASP A 210 13.38 4.77 9.44
CA ASP A 210 12.03 4.38 9.87
C ASP A 210 12.06 3.69 11.25
N TYR A 211 13.06 2.84 11.49
CA TYR A 211 13.21 2.13 12.75
C TYR A 211 13.56 3.07 13.90
N LEU A 212 14.54 3.96 13.72
CA LEU A 212 14.96 4.93 14.74
C LEU A 212 13.83 5.93 15.07
N ASN A 213 13.11 6.40 14.04
CA ASN A 213 11.89 7.20 14.22
C ASN A 213 10.79 6.46 15.00
N SER A 214 10.64 5.15 14.80
CA SER A 214 9.68 4.35 15.56
C SER A 214 10.04 4.24 17.05
N LEU A 215 11.34 4.24 17.38
CA LEU A 215 11.84 4.22 18.75
C LEU A 215 11.56 5.56 19.47
N SER A 216 11.72 6.68 18.76
CA SER A 216 11.44 8.01 19.30
C SER A 216 9.94 8.23 19.58
N ILE A 217 9.04 7.70 18.75
CA ILE A 217 7.58 7.75 18.95
C ILE A 217 7.15 6.88 20.16
N GLN A 218 7.74 5.70 20.32
CA GLN A 218 7.41 4.79 21.43
C GLN A 218 7.84 5.33 22.80
N SER A 219 8.79 6.27 22.84
CA SER A 219 9.25 6.91 24.08
C SER A 219 8.23 7.90 24.69
N ARG A 220 7.14 8.26 23.99
CA ARG A 220 6.17 9.28 24.44
C ARG A 220 4.90 8.72 25.09
N ALA A 221 4.68 7.41 25.07
CA ALA A 221 3.48 6.80 25.67
C ALA A 221 3.73 6.47 27.14
N GLY A 222 3.09 7.23 28.05
CA GLY A 222 3.32 7.30 29.50
C GLY A 222 3.12 6.04 30.36
N LYS A 223 3.56 4.86 29.91
CA LYS A 223 3.67 3.63 30.71
C LYS A 223 4.94 2.80 30.45
N ARG A 224 5.81 3.21 29.51
CA ARG A 224 7.16 2.65 29.37
C ARG A 224 8.15 3.71 29.82
N ALA A 225 9.10 3.36 30.69
CA ALA A 225 10.23 4.22 30.95
C ALA A 225 10.88 4.53 29.60
N GLY A 226 10.94 5.82 29.23
CA GLY A 226 11.62 6.25 28.02
C GLY A 226 13.08 5.80 28.03
N PHE A 227 13.74 5.88 26.88
CA PHE A 227 15.17 5.62 26.84
C PHE A 227 15.90 6.63 27.74
N PRO A 228 16.90 6.18 28.51
CA PRO A 228 17.75 7.08 29.27
C PRO A 228 18.50 8.03 28.30
N HIS A 229 18.91 9.19 28.79
CA HIS A 229 19.43 10.28 27.96
C HIS A 229 20.65 9.85 27.13
N GLU A 230 21.48 8.99 27.70
CA GLU A 230 22.69 8.44 27.08
C GLU A 230 22.34 7.56 25.86
N VAL A 231 21.26 6.78 25.95
CA VAL A 231 20.77 5.93 24.84
C VAL A 231 20.11 6.78 23.76
N LEU A 232 19.39 7.84 24.13
CA LEU A 232 18.83 8.78 23.15
C LEU A 232 19.93 9.50 22.38
N THR A 233 21.02 9.89 23.06
CA THR A 233 22.17 10.54 22.43
C THR A 233 22.80 9.61 21.39
N GLU A 234 23.07 8.35 21.74
CA GLU A 234 23.60 7.36 20.77
C GLU A 234 22.65 7.14 19.59
N ILE A 235 21.33 7.07 19.83
CA ILE A 235 20.35 6.93 18.74
C ILE A 235 20.38 8.15 17.82
N THR A 236 20.44 9.36 18.36
CA THR A 236 20.51 10.60 17.57
C THR A 236 21.81 10.69 16.78
N ASP A 237 22.96 10.30 17.35
CA ASP A 237 24.24 10.27 16.63
C ASP A 237 24.18 9.30 15.42
N ILE A 238 23.48 8.17 15.58
CA ILE A 238 23.25 7.21 14.49
C ILE A 238 22.28 7.77 13.44
N GLU A 239 21.22 8.47 13.85
CA GLU A 239 20.30 9.16 12.93
C GLU A 239 21.04 10.21 12.09
N GLU A 240 21.86 11.05 12.73
CA GLU A 240 22.66 12.08 12.05
C GLU A 240 23.68 11.47 11.08
N ALA A 241 24.35 10.39 11.49
CA ALA A 241 25.28 9.67 10.62
C ALA A 241 24.59 8.95 9.45
N ASN A 242 23.33 8.55 9.62
CA ASN A 242 22.54 7.90 8.58
C ASN A 242 21.94 8.91 7.57
N ALA A 243 21.70 10.16 8.00
CA ALA A 243 21.04 11.19 7.20
C ALA A 243 21.64 11.43 5.79
N PRO A 244 22.97 11.42 5.57
CA PRO A 244 23.56 11.60 4.25
C PRO A 244 23.25 10.48 3.25
N PHE A 245 22.89 9.29 3.74
CA PHE A 245 22.59 8.12 2.91
C PHE A 245 21.11 8.01 2.56
N LEU A 246 20.26 8.87 3.13
CA LEU A 246 18.83 8.87 2.84
C LEU A 246 18.58 9.36 1.43
N THR A 247 18.04 8.46 0.61
CA THR A 247 17.51 8.83 -0.70
C THR A 247 16.13 9.44 -0.48
N ARG A 248 16.09 10.69 0.02
CA ARG A 248 14.85 11.45 0.08
C ARG A 248 14.46 11.79 -1.36
N VAL A 249 13.70 10.91 -2.01
CA VAL A 249 12.82 11.37 -3.08
C VAL A 249 11.90 12.37 -2.38
N PRO A 250 11.94 13.67 -2.71
CA PRO A 250 10.94 14.56 -2.17
C PRO A 250 9.60 14.01 -2.66
N GLU A 251 8.78 13.49 -1.75
CA GLU A 251 7.35 13.40 -2.02
C GLU A 251 6.92 14.82 -2.30
N LYS A 252 6.85 15.16 -3.59
CA LYS A 252 6.21 16.38 -4.03
C LYS A 252 4.76 16.20 -3.59
N ALA A 253 4.43 16.79 -2.45
CA ALA A 253 3.08 17.01 -2.02
C ALA A 253 2.45 18.01 -3.01
N THR A 254 2.06 17.53 -4.20
CA THR A 254 1.20 18.29 -5.11
C THR A 254 -0.23 18.13 -4.63
N TRP A 255 -0.53 18.69 -3.45
CA TRP A 255 -1.86 19.16 -3.15
C TRP A 255 -2.01 20.48 -3.91
N ASP A 256 -2.39 20.40 -5.19
CA ASP A 256 -3.02 21.56 -5.83
C ASP A 256 -4.42 21.67 -5.23
N ASP A 257 -4.54 22.50 -4.20
CA ASP A 257 -5.79 22.86 -3.49
C ASP A 257 -6.72 23.75 -4.34
N VAL A 258 -6.73 23.54 -5.66
CA VAL A 258 -7.56 24.29 -6.60
C VAL A 258 -8.77 23.45 -6.98
N PHE A 259 -9.77 23.45 -6.11
CA PHE A 259 -11.14 23.17 -6.53
C PHE A 259 -11.65 24.35 -7.36
N ASN A 260 -11.41 24.29 -8.68
CA ASN A 260 -12.03 25.23 -9.60
C ASN A 260 -13.55 25.07 -9.55
N ARG A 261 -14.23 26.19 -9.24
CA ARG A 261 -15.68 26.35 -9.18
C ARG A 261 -16.32 26.35 -10.56
#